data_AF-I3D2T9-F1
#
_entry.id   AF-I3D2T9-F1
#
_cell.length_a   1.000
_cell.length_b   1.000
_cell.length_c   1.000
_cell.angle_alpha   90.00
_cell.angle_beta   90.00
_cell.angle_gamma   90.00
#
_symmetry.space_group_name_H-M   'P 1'
#
loop_
_entity.id
_entity.type
_entity.pdbx_description
1 polymer ?
#
loop_
_entity_poly.entity_id
_entity_poly.type
_entity_poly.pdbx_seq_one_letter_code
_entity_poly.pdbx_strand_id
1 'polypeptide(L)' 'MKQSDIDEILSHINEKFNDDVPSLVKIIVRKKITKLERFEINSLPSSLRECTVEDLIEIVKNGLVSGNLKL' A
#
# COMPACT_ATOMS: atom_id res chain seq x y z
N MET A 1 16.43 7.38 3.03
CA MET A 1 16.66 6.08 2.35
C MET A 1 17.70 6.28 1.27
N LYS A 2 18.53 5.27 1.00
CA LYS A 2 19.43 5.29 -0.15
C LYS A 2 18.66 4.92 -1.41
N GLN A 3 19.16 5.32 -2.57
CA GLN A 3 18.51 5.00 -3.85
C GLN A 3 18.39 3.49 -4.07
N SER A 4 19.39 2.72 -3.64
CA SER A 4 19.37 1.25 -3.67
C SER A 4 18.15 0.66 -2.95
N ASP A 5 17.82 1.21 -1.79
CA ASP A 5 16.72 0.73 -0.96
C ASP A 5 15.37 1.08 -1.62
N ILE A 6 15.30 2.24 -2.30
CA ILE A 6 14.13 2.65 -3.08
C ILE A 6 13.94 1.69 -4.28
N ASP A 7 15.01 1.41 -5.01
CA ASP A 7 14.97 0.57 -6.21
C ASP A 7 14.56 -0.87 -5.87
N GLU A 8 15.06 -1.41 -4.75
CA GLU A 8 14.67 -2.72 -4.25
C GLU A 8 13.16 -2.79 -3.95
N ILE A 9 12.63 -1.81 -3.21
CA ILE A 9 11.20 -1.74 -2.89
C ILE A 9 10.35 -1.63 -4.16
N LEU A 10 10.74 -0.77 -5.10
CA LEU A 10 10.02 -0.59 -6.37
C LEU A 10 10.06 -1.87 -7.21
N SER A 11 11.19 -2.58 -7.24
CA SER A 11 11.33 -3.85 -7.93
C SER A 11 10.40 -4.91 -7.32
N HIS A 12 10.41 -5.04 -6.00
CA HIS A 12 9.56 -6.01 -5.28
C HIS A 12 8.07 -5.77 -5.52
N ILE A 13 7.61 -4.50 -5.47
CA ILE A 13 6.22 -4.14 -5.76
C ILE A 13 5.88 -4.45 -7.22
N ASN A 14 6.77 -4.14 -8.16
CA ASN A 14 6.52 -4.39 -9.58
C ASN A 14 6.40 -5.88 -9.90
N GLU A 15 7.25 -6.73 -9.31
CA GLU A 15 7.18 -8.19 -9.45
C GLU A 15 5.83 -8.70 -8.95
N LYS A 16 5.47 -8.35 -7.71
CA LYS A 16 4.17 -8.74 -7.12
C LYS A 16 2.98 -8.26 -7.90
N PHE A 17 3.00 -7.02 -8.37
CA PHE A 17 1.91 -6.46 -9.15
C PHE A 17 1.84 -7.04 -10.58
N ASN A 18 2.98 -7.50 -11.12
CA ASN A 18 3.00 -8.07 -12.45
C ASN A 18 2.51 -9.51 -12.52
N ASP A 19 2.87 -10.31 -11.51
CA ASP A 19 2.58 -11.75 -11.47
C ASP A 19 1.18 -12.05 -10.94
N ASP A 20 0.71 -11.32 -9.91
CA ASP A 20 -0.54 -11.66 -9.21
C ASP A 20 -1.78 -10.87 -9.73
N VAL A 21 -1.61 -9.84 -10.56
CA VAL A 21 -2.70 -8.92 -10.93
C VAL A 21 -3.02 -8.94 -12.44
N PRO A 22 -4.24 -9.30 -12.86
CA PRO A 22 -4.65 -9.27 -14.28
C PRO A 22 -4.59 -7.86 -14.91
N SER A 23 -4.29 -7.78 -16.20
CA SER A 23 -4.08 -6.51 -16.94
C SER A 23 -5.21 -5.49 -16.82
N LEU A 24 -6.48 -5.93 -16.78
CA LEU A 24 -7.63 -5.04 -16.58
C LEU A 24 -7.65 -4.40 -15.20
N VAL A 25 -7.23 -5.15 -14.17
CA VAL A 25 -7.10 -4.65 -12.80
C VAL A 25 -5.94 -3.65 -12.72
N LYS A 26 -4.83 -3.89 -13.45
CA LYS A 26 -3.71 -2.93 -13.58
C LYS A 26 -4.17 -1.56 -14.10
N ILE A 27 -5.08 -1.52 -15.07
CA ILE A 27 -5.64 -0.28 -15.62
C ILE A 27 -6.48 0.46 -14.57
N ILE A 28 -7.29 -0.26 -13.78
CA ILE A 28 -8.12 0.33 -12.72
C ILE A 28 -7.24 0.91 -11.60
N VAL A 29 -6.20 0.17 -11.18
CA VAL A 29 -5.25 0.63 -10.18
C VAL A 29 -4.51 1.87 -10.67
N ARG A 30 -4.02 1.90 -11.92
CA ARG A 30 -3.41 3.11 -12.51
C ARG A 30 -4.34 4.33 -12.47
N LYS A 31 -5.62 4.15 -12.80
CA LYS A 31 -6.63 5.23 -12.69
C LYS A 31 -6.85 5.67 -11.23
N LYS A 32 -6.75 4.76 -10.26
CA LYS A 32 -6.81 5.11 -8.83
C LYS A 32 -5.50 5.71 -8.31
N ILE A 33 -4.35 5.41 -8.90
CA ILE A 33 -3.05 6.03 -8.55
C ILE A 33 -3.06 7.54 -8.82
N THR A 34 -3.77 8.02 -9.83
CA THR A 34 -3.98 9.47 -10.01
C THR A 34 -4.68 10.12 -8.81
N LYS A 35 -5.43 9.36 -7.99
CA LYS A 35 -5.94 9.85 -6.69
C LYS A 35 -4.89 9.76 -5.58
N LEU A 36 -3.96 8.80 -5.62
CA LEU A 36 -2.81 8.73 -4.73
C LEU A 36 -1.83 9.89 -4.96
N GLU A 37 -1.63 10.34 -6.20
CA GLU A 37 -0.83 11.54 -6.50
C GLU A 37 -1.39 12.81 -5.85
N ARG A 38 -2.70 12.83 -5.58
CA ARG A 38 -3.39 13.93 -4.87
C ARG A 38 -3.49 13.69 -3.37
N PHE A 39 -2.93 12.59 -2.87
CA PHE A 39 -3.05 12.20 -1.47
C PHE A 39 -1.95 12.86 -0.65
N GLU A 40 -2.35 13.76 0.25
CA GLU A 40 -1.40 14.46 1.12
C GLU A 40 -1.11 13.62 2.36
N ILE A 41 0.17 13.32 2.62
CA ILE A 41 0.61 12.56 3.80
C ILE A 41 0.08 13.21 5.09
N ASN A 42 0.00 14.53 5.14
CA ASN A 42 -0.46 15.28 6.32
C ASN A 42 -1.97 15.13 6.60
N SER A 43 -2.74 14.62 5.64
CA SER A 43 -4.16 14.30 5.85
C SER A 43 -4.37 13.02 6.66
N LEU A 44 -3.32 12.22 6.86
CA LEU A 44 -3.37 11.00 7.66
C LEU A 44 -3.39 11.33 9.16
N PRO A 45 -4.13 10.54 9.98
CA PRO A 45 -4.04 10.65 11.43
C PRO A 45 -2.60 10.43 11.89
N SER A 46 -2.20 11.11 12.97
CA SER A 46 -0.83 11.02 13.51
C SER A 46 -0.44 9.57 13.81
N SER A 47 -1.36 8.79 14.37
CA SER A 47 -1.17 7.37 14.65
C SER A 47 -0.80 6.54 13.42
N LEU A 48 -1.30 6.88 12.23
CA LEU A 48 -0.95 6.17 11.00
C LEU A 48 0.37 6.66 10.39
N ARG A 49 0.71 7.94 10.58
CA ARG A 49 1.99 8.50 10.11
C ARG A 49 3.19 7.96 10.90
N GLU A 50 2.98 7.60 12.16
CA GLU A 50 3.99 7.02 13.04
C GLU A 50 3.95 5.49 13.05
N CYS A 51 2.98 4.87 12.37
CA CYS A 51 2.82 3.42 12.29
C CYS A 51 3.87 2.81 11.36
N THR A 52 4.55 1.76 11.83
CA THR A 52 5.46 1.00 10.97
C THR A 52 4.69 0.11 9.99
N VAL A 53 5.35 -0.34 8.92
CA VAL A 53 4.74 -1.27 7.95
C VAL A 53 4.36 -2.59 8.62
N GLU A 54 5.16 -3.07 9.58
CA GLU A 54 4.89 -4.30 10.33
C GLU A 54 3.63 -4.17 11.20
N ASP A 55 3.55 -3.07 11.97
CA ASP A 55 2.36 -2.75 12.78
C ASP A 55 1.11 -2.65 11.91
N LEU A 56 1.22 -2.00 10.75
CA LEU A 56 0.09 -1.85 9.83
C LEU A 56 -0.41 -3.21 9.32
N ILE A 57 0.50 -4.11 8.95
CA ILE A 57 0.16 -5.47 8.51
C ILE A 57 -0.56 -6.22 9.64
N GLU A 58 -0.06 -6.13 10.87
CA GLU A 58 -0.67 -6.80 12.02
C GLU A 58 -2.06 -6.24 12.34
N ILE A 59 -2.22 -4.91 12.38
CA ILE A 59 -3.50 -4.24 12.62
C ILE A 59 -4.54 -4.65 11.57
N VAL A 60 -4.16 -4.66 10.29
CA VAL A 60 -5.07 -5.04 9.20
C VAL A 60 -5.47 -6.51 9.30
N LYS A 61 -4.51 -7.42 9.54
CA LYS A 61 -4.79 -8.85 9.73
C LYS A 61 -5.75 -9.07 10.90
N ASN A 62 -5.46 -8.47 12.05
CA ASN A 62 -6.29 -8.58 13.25
C ASN A 62 -7.68 -7.97 13.02
N GLY A 63 -7.78 -6.86 12.29
CA GLY A 63 -9.04 -6.25 11.88
C GLY A 63 -9.90 -7.16 11.01
N LEU A 64 -9.30 -7.87 10.05
CA LEU A 64 -10.00 -8.85 9.20
C LEU A 64 -10.48 -10.06 10.00
N VAL A 65 -9.60 -10.64 10.84
CA VAL A 65 -9.94 -11.80 11.67
C VAL A 65 -11.04 -11.48 12.69
N SER A 66 -10.98 -10.28 13.30
CA SER A 66 -11.98 -9.83 14.26
C SER A 66 -13.29 -9.35 13.62
N GLY A 67 -13.35 -9.21 12.29
CA GLY A 67 -14.50 -8.67 11.56
C GLY A 67 -14.71 -7.16 11.72
N ASN A 68 -13.79 -6.47 12.40
CA ASN A 68 -13.78 -5.01 12.55
C ASN A 68 -13.41 -4.29 11.25
N LEU A 69 -12.69 -4.97 10.36
CA LEU A 69 -12.39 -4.52 9.02
C LEU A 69 -13.15 -5.38 8.00
N LYS A 70 -13.98 -4.73 7.18
CA LYS A 70 -14.74 -5.36 6.09
C LYS A 70 -14.25 -4.75 4.78
N LEU A 71 -13.38 -5.47 4.07
CA LEU A 71 -12.86 -5.11 2.75
C LEU A 71 -13.65 -5.81 1.65
#